data_AF-A0A917B8C5-F1
#
_entry.id   AF-A0A917B8C5-F1
#
_cell.length_a   1.000
_cell.length_b   1.000
_cell.length_c   1.000
_cell.angle_alpha   90.00
_cell.angle_beta   90.00
_cell.angle_gamma   90.00
#
_symmetry.space_group_name_H-M   'P 1'
#
loop_
_entity.id
_entity.type
_entity.pdbx_description
1 polymer ?
#
loop_
_entity_poly.entity_id
_entity_poly.type
_entity_poly.pdbx_seq_one_letter_code
_entity_poly.pdbx_strand_id
1 'polypeptide(L)'
;MEHCQHCGQKLNNNQSYCTGCGKKVDLPPQSRTREKRPTRSKRSTLPVLLGLFLALGIGLFFGWNYYFSPESELKASSNHSNKESKTSNKETNEETIEPEEQRKKSEADLLLQTKEQLNQLQIELPGRNLSLGEWRVTRQNQTLYIDAHEIPAQQLEKIFNLYDQDNLTPLKNWAEDVFDTIDQLSIALGDEWNVYVGNSCTAEYPDQLPSEDLLNYSGSCGYSIPVLTGTSKEDFTLILRESVFGSEPELEPTEAFNADTYLLPDSNQYRLSKHELTHLTKNELRLARNEIFARHGYIFKSKELRDYFSQKTWYITDVNYGGSLSAIEKYNVDLMKELEEEN
;
A
#
# COMPACT_ATOMS: atom_id res chain seq x y z
N MET A 1 -1.56 42.99 14.22
CA MET A 1 -2.18 41.63 14.32
C MET A 1 -2.75 41.34 12.95
N GLU A 2 -2.08 40.46 12.23
CA GLU A 2 -2.46 40.14 10.85
C GLU A 2 -3.64 39.16 10.87
N HIS A 3 -4.57 39.30 9.92
CA HIS A 3 -5.70 38.40 9.75
C HIS A 3 -5.51 37.68 8.41
N CYS A 4 -5.96 36.43 8.32
CA CYS A 4 -5.90 35.66 7.09
C CYS A 4 -6.69 36.36 5.99
N GLN A 5 -6.06 36.63 4.84
CA GLN A 5 -6.75 37.27 3.71
C GLN A 5 -7.81 36.39 3.05
N HIS A 6 -7.80 35.08 3.33
CA HIS A 6 -8.75 34.13 2.75
C HIS A 6 -9.96 33.82 3.63
N CYS A 7 -9.78 33.70 4.96
CA CYS A 7 -10.88 33.35 5.88
C CYS A 7 -11.10 34.35 7.02
N GLY A 8 -10.28 35.39 7.12
CA GLY A 8 -10.39 36.41 8.17
C GLY A 8 -9.92 35.98 9.56
N GLN A 9 -9.50 34.73 9.76
CA GLN A 9 -9.03 34.25 11.06
C GLN A 9 -7.75 34.97 11.50
N LYS A 10 -7.68 35.32 12.79
CA LYS A 10 -6.54 36.01 13.38
C LYS A 10 -5.28 35.16 13.32
N LEU A 11 -4.18 35.75 12.85
CA LEU A 11 -2.91 35.07 12.70
C LEU A 11 -1.99 35.27 13.91
N ASN A 12 -1.27 34.21 14.30
CA ASN A 12 -0.21 34.27 15.31
C ASN A 12 1.14 34.62 14.66
N ASN A 13 2.03 35.30 15.38
CA ASN A 13 3.34 35.68 14.84
C ASN A 13 4.17 34.43 14.49
N ASN A 14 4.81 34.44 13.30
CA ASN A 14 5.65 33.37 12.74
C ASN A 14 4.93 32.09 12.25
N GLN A 15 3.63 32.11 11.97
CA GLN A 15 2.98 30.96 11.34
C GLN A 15 3.02 31.04 9.80
N SER A 16 3.51 29.98 9.16
CA SER A 16 3.60 29.88 7.70
C SER A 16 2.28 29.55 7.02
N TYR A 17 1.27 29.11 7.79
CA TYR A 17 -0.05 28.66 7.31
C TYR A 17 -1.15 29.09 8.27
N CYS A 18 -2.35 29.32 7.74
CA CYS A 18 -3.54 29.69 8.52
C CYS A 18 -4.18 28.45 9.15
N THR A 19 -4.32 28.45 10.47
CA THR A 19 -4.94 27.35 11.22
C THR A 19 -6.47 27.24 11.04
N GLY A 20 -7.10 28.23 10.40
CA GLY A 20 -8.53 28.21 10.11
C GLY A 20 -8.89 27.57 8.77
N CYS A 21 -8.10 27.87 7.73
CA CYS A 21 -8.42 27.46 6.35
C CYS A 21 -7.25 26.75 5.64
N GLY A 22 -6.13 26.49 6.31
CA GLY A 22 -4.97 25.78 5.79
C GLY A 22 -4.09 26.56 4.80
N LYS A 23 -4.57 27.68 4.24
CA LYS A 23 -3.81 28.44 3.22
C LYS A 23 -2.54 29.10 3.79
N LYS A 24 -1.50 29.14 2.96
CA LYS A 24 -0.19 29.73 3.27
C LYS A 24 -0.32 31.22 3.57
N VAL A 25 0.48 31.70 4.51
CA VAL A 25 0.57 33.13 4.87
C VAL A 25 1.93 33.64 4.39
N ASP A 26 1.92 34.69 3.56
CA ASP A 26 3.15 35.33 3.10
C ASP A 26 3.79 36.13 4.24
N LEU A 27 4.77 35.53 4.91
CA LEU A 27 5.55 36.22 5.93
C LEU A 27 6.52 37.21 5.27
N PRO A 28 6.65 38.47 5.79
CA PRO A 28 7.66 39.39 5.30
C PRO A 28 9.07 38.84 5.55
N PRO A 29 10.04 39.08 4.64
CA PRO A 29 11.36 38.48 4.72
C PRO A 29 12.11 38.98 5.97
N GLN A 30 12.45 38.07 6.89
CA GLN A 30 13.20 38.40 8.10
C GLN A 30 14.67 38.69 7.77
N SER A 31 15.15 39.85 8.19
CA SER A 31 16.56 40.26 8.12
C SER A 31 17.43 39.36 9.02
N ARG A 32 18.41 38.68 8.42
CA ARG A 32 19.41 37.87 9.15
C ARG A 32 20.28 38.76 10.05
N THR A 33 20.15 38.64 11.37
CA THR A 33 21.18 39.09 12.31
C THR A 33 22.28 38.04 12.41
N ARG A 34 23.52 38.45 12.12
CA ARG A 34 24.73 37.62 12.23
C ARG A 34 25.06 37.33 13.70
N GLU A 35 25.01 36.07 14.09
CA GLU A 35 25.59 35.60 15.35
C GLU A 35 27.09 35.30 15.15
N LYS A 36 27.94 35.88 16.02
CA LYS A 36 29.41 35.76 15.96
C LYS A 36 29.87 34.43 16.56
N ARG A 37 30.71 33.68 15.82
CA ARG A 37 31.47 32.53 16.35
C ARG A 37 32.54 32.98 17.37
N PRO A 38 32.75 32.25 18.48
CA PRO A 38 33.90 32.48 19.34
C PRO A 38 35.17 31.88 18.75
N THR A 39 36.29 32.55 19.05
CA THR A 39 37.61 32.40 18.48
C THR A 39 38.44 31.26 19.10
N ARG A 40 39.22 30.61 18.24
CA ARG A 40 40.24 29.58 18.49
C ARG A 40 41.45 30.16 19.24
N SER A 41 41.88 29.57 20.36
CA SER A 41 43.20 29.81 20.96
C SER A 41 44.15 28.63 20.71
N LYS A 42 45.44 28.95 20.55
CA LYS A 42 46.53 28.06 20.14
C LYS A 42 47.31 27.50 21.36
N ARG A 43 47.46 26.17 21.38
CA ARG A 43 48.69 25.34 21.45
C ARG A 43 49.70 25.42 22.64
N SER A 44 50.09 24.20 23.08
CA SER A 44 51.38 23.67 23.62
C SER A 44 51.22 23.06 25.04
N THR A 45 51.72 21.89 25.45
CA THR A 45 52.76 20.90 25.04
C THR A 45 52.41 19.49 25.59
N LEU A 46 52.84 18.40 24.91
CA LEU A 46 52.77 16.95 25.30
C LEU A 46 53.95 16.59 26.28
N PRO A 47 54.14 15.39 26.91
CA PRO A 47 53.47 14.08 26.72
C PRO A 47 53.35 13.10 27.95
N VAL A 48 52.88 11.87 27.63
CA VAL A 48 53.13 10.52 28.24
C VAL A 48 52.15 9.96 29.30
N LEU A 49 51.73 8.71 29.03
CA LEU A 49 51.16 7.66 29.90
C LEU A 49 49.64 7.61 30.07
N LEU A 50 48.95 6.87 29.17
CA LEU A 50 47.98 5.81 29.49
C LEU A 50 47.37 5.19 28.21
N GLY A 51 48.23 4.83 27.25
CA GLY A 51 47.85 3.97 26.14
C GLY A 51 48.14 2.52 26.49
N LEU A 52 47.26 1.86 27.24
CA LEU A 52 47.40 0.42 27.53
C LEU A 52 46.10 -0.30 27.93
N PHE A 53 44.91 0.22 27.58
CA PHE A 53 43.65 -0.47 27.96
C PHE A 53 42.54 -0.56 26.91
N LEU A 54 42.78 -0.21 25.64
CA LEU A 54 41.77 -0.38 24.58
C LEU A 54 42.33 -1.02 23.30
N ALA A 55 43.22 -2.02 23.46
CA ALA A 55 43.70 -2.87 22.36
C ALA A 55 43.47 -4.38 22.62
N LEU A 56 42.78 -4.75 23.70
CA LEU A 56 42.49 -6.15 24.05
C LEU A 56 40.99 -6.52 24.00
N GLY A 57 40.11 -5.56 23.68
CA GLY A 57 38.65 -5.78 23.64
C GLY A 57 38.05 -6.07 22.26
N ILE A 58 38.77 -5.82 21.17
CA ILE A 58 38.23 -5.93 19.80
C ILE A 58 38.78 -7.18 19.06
N GLY A 59 39.89 -7.75 19.53
CA GLY A 59 40.46 -8.99 18.97
C GLY A 59 39.69 -10.28 19.31
N LEU A 60 38.74 -10.24 20.26
CA LEU A 60 37.97 -11.41 20.69
C LEU A 60 36.52 -11.42 20.19
N PHE A 61 36.06 -10.35 19.53
CA PHE A 61 34.71 -10.31 18.93
C PHE A 61 34.73 -10.67 17.43
N PHE A 62 35.85 -10.42 16.72
CA PHE A 62 36.00 -10.75 15.30
C PHE A 62 36.70 -12.10 15.02
N GLY A 63 37.15 -12.82 16.07
CA GLY A 63 37.80 -14.13 15.95
C GLY A 63 36.88 -15.34 16.03
N TRP A 64 35.63 -15.18 16.49
CA TRP A 64 34.70 -16.31 16.70
C TRP A 64 33.74 -16.56 15.52
N ASN A 65 33.60 -15.60 14.60
CA ASN A 65 32.67 -15.71 13.47
C ASN A 65 33.35 -16.02 12.12
N TYR A 66 34.61 -16.45 12.13
CA TYR A 66 35.39 -16.74 10.91
C TYR A 66 36.05 -18.14 10.90
N TYR A 67 35.78 -19.00 11.88
CA TYR A 67 36.42 -20.31 11.99
C TYR A 67 35.45 -21.38 12.54
N PHE A 68 34.29 -21.55 11.90
CA PHE A 68 33.49 -22.75 12.17
C PHE A 68 32.73 -23.20 10.91
N SER A 69 33.47 -23.91 10.06
CA SER A 69 32.93 -24.86 9.09
C SER A 69 33.60 -26.20 9.37
N PRO A 70 32.87 -27.24 9.78
CA PRO A 70 33.39 -28.60 9.74
C PRO A 70 32.66 -29.39 8.65
N GLU A 71 33.45 -29.85 7.69
CA GLU A 71 33.08 -30.90 6.75
C GLU A 71 33.52 -32.27 7.31
N SER A 72 32.77 -33.30 6.90
CA SER A 72 33.06 -34.74 6.94
C SER A 72 32.94 -35.48 8.29
N GLU A 73 31.98 -36.40 8.37
CA GLU A 73 32.30 -37.78 8.76
C GLU A 73 31.48 -38.78 7.92
N LEU A 74 32.23 -39.67 7.30
CA LEU A 74 31.79 -40.90 6.64
C LEU A 74 31.84 -41.99 7.72
N LYS A 75 30.70 -42.63 8.06
CA LYS A 75 30.72 -43.93 8.75
C LYS A 75 29.78 -44.94 8.10
N ALA A 76 30.40 -46.06 7.80
CA ALA A 76 29.95 -47.19 7.02
C ALA A 76 28.94 -48.12 7.70
N SER A 77 28.31 -48.91 6.82
CA SER A 77 27.94 -50.34 6.96
C SER A 77 26.58 -50.62 7.63
N SER A 78 25.66 -51.38 7.03
CA SER A 78 25.90 -52.76 6.57
C SER A 78 24.70 -53.35 5.81
N ASN A 79 25.02 -54.13 4.76
CA ASN A 79 24.42 -55.38 4.24
C ASN A 79 22.89 -55.46 3.98
N HIS A 80 22.35 -56.07 2.91
CA HIS A 80 22.77 -57.31 2.23
C HIS A 80 22.01 -57.49 0.89
N SER A 81 22.73 -58.03 -0.12
CA SER A 81 22.32 -58.92 -1.23
C SER A 81 21.22 -58.62 -2.26
N ASN A 82 21.70 -58.53 -3.50
CA ASN A 82 21.35 -59.31 -4.71
C ASN A 82 19.88 -59.44 -5.17
N LYS A 83 19.61 -58.90 -6.37
CA LYS A 83 19.32 -59.73 -7.57
C LYS A 83 19.30 -58.90 -8.86
N GLU A 84 20.03 -59.38 -9.87
CA GLU A 84 19.82 -59.02 -11.27
C GLU A 84 18.43 -59.48 -11.75
N SER A 85 17.80 -58.71 -12.64
CA SER A 85 17.26 -59.18 -13.95
C SER A 85 16.38 -58.13 -14.66
N LYS A 86 16.84 -57.72 -15.85
CA LYS A 86 16.11 -57.59 -17.13
C LYS A 86 14.96 -56.57 -17.34
N THR A 87 15.27 -55.60 -18.22
CA THR A 87 14.50 -55.07 -19.38
C THR A 87 13.05 -54.62 -19.21
N SER A 88 12.78 -53.33 -19.47
CA SER A 88 12.15 -52.84 -20.72
C SER A 88 11.65 -51.38 -20.57
N ASN A 89 11.91 -50.59 -21.60
CA ASN A 89 11.56 -49.18 -21.85
C ASN A 89 10.21 -48.67 -21.30
N LYS A 90 10.18 -47.43 -20.80
CA LYS A 90 9.31 -46.37 -21.36
C LYS A 90 9.70 -44.94 -20.90
N GLU A 91 10.13 -44.16 -21.89
CA GLU A 91 9.88 -42.72 -22.13
C GLU A 91 9.85 -41.74 -20.93
N THR A 92 10.98 -41.04 -20.81
CA THR A 92 11.12 -39.57 -20.82
C THR A 92 9.98 -38.73 -20.22
N ASN A 93 10.28 -38.12 -19.06
CA ASN A 93 10.07 -36.70 -18.85
C ASN A 93 11.31 -36.20 -18.09
N GLU A 94 12.28 -35.71 -18.86
CA GLU A 94 13.37 -34.89 -18.32
C GLU A 94 12.74 -33.59 -17.80
N GLU A 95 12.56 -33.53 -16.49
CA GLU A 95 12.41 -32.26 -15.80
C GLU A 95 13.81 -31.63 -15.79
N THR A 96 14.07 -30.79 -16.78
CA THR A 96 15.31 -30.04 -16.90
C THR A 96 15.41 -29.08 -15.71
N ILE A 97 16.12 -29.51 -14.66
CA ILE A 97 16.45 -28.63 -13.53
C ILE A 97 17.48 -27.63 -14.03
N GLU A 98 16.99 -26.46 -14.44
CA GLU A 98 17.82 -25.33 -14.84
C GLU A 98 18.73 -24.92 -13.65
N PRO A 99 20.04 -24.72 -13.85
CA PRO A 99 20.98 -24.44 -12.77
C PRO A 99 20.57 -23.21 -11.96
N GLU A 100 20.67 -23.28 -10.63
CA GLU A 100 20.24 -22.22 -9.71
C GLU A 100 20.88 -20.84 -10.00
N GLU A 101 22.13 -20.85 -10.48
CA GLU A 101 22.86 -19.64 -10.88
C GLU A 101 22.34 -19.04 -12.20
N GLN A 102 21.85 -19.88 -13.12
CA GLN A 102 21.24 -19.46 -14.37
C GLN A 102 19.82 -18.94 -14.16
N ARG A 103 19.09 -19.52 -13.20
CA ARG A 103 17.76 -19.06 -12.76
C ARG A 103 17.82 -17.72 -12.02
N LYS A 104 18.82 -17.52 -11.16
CA LYS A 104 19.08 -16.22 -10.51
C LYS A 104 19.49 -15.13 -11.51
N LYS A 105 20.20 -15.51 -12.57
CA LYS A 105 20.55 -14.60 -13.66
C LYS A 105 19.33 -14.23 -14.51
N SER A 106 18.48 -15.19 -14.88
CA SER A 106 17.25 -14.90 -15.62
C SER A 106 16.27 -14.06 -14.81
N GLU A 107 16.18 -14.26 -13.50
CA GLU A 107 15.40 -13.41 -12.60
C GLU A 107 15.89 -11.96 -12.59
N ALA A 108 17.19 -11.74 -12.37
CA ALA A 108 17.75 -10.39 -12.34
C ALA A 108 17.56 -9.66 -13.69
N ASP A 109 17.67 -10.39 -14.79
CA ASP A 109 17.44 -9.88 -16.14
C ASP A 109 15.95 -9.49 -16.34
N LEU A 110 15.01 -10.31 -15.85
CA LEU A 110 13.57 -10.00 -15.89
C LEU A 110 13.22 -8.74 -15.06
N LEU A 111 13.72 -8.65 -13.82
CA LEU A 111 13.48 -7.47 -12.97
C LEU A 111 14.03 -6.19 -13.61
N LEU A 112 15.21 -6.27 -14.22
CA LEU A 112 15.84 -5.15 -14.92
C LEU A 112 15.04 -4.76 -16.17
N GLN A 113 14.63 -5.72 -16.99
CA GLN A 113 13.83 -5.48 -18.18
C GLN A 113 12.49 -4.82 -17.84
N THR A 114 11.78 -5.32 -16.83
CA THR A 114 10.52 -4.74 -16.38
C THR A 114 10.71 -3.31 -15.87
N LYS A 115 11.78 -3.05 -15.10
CA LYS A 115 12.13 -1.69 -14.69
C LYS A 115 12.31 -0.77 -15.91
N GLU A 116 13.03 -1.21 -16.93
CA GLU A 116 13.25 -0.41 -18.14
C GLU A 116 11.95 -0.14 -18.89
N GLN A 117 11.04 -1.13 -19.00
CA GLN A 117 9.72 -0.96 -19.60
C GLN A 117 8.90 0.08 -18.84
N LEU A 118 8.81 -0.03 -17.51
CA LEU A 118 8.10 0.94 -16.67
C LEU A 118 8.66 2.36 -16.81
N ASN A 119 9.98 2.52 -16.91
CA ASN A 119 10.65 3.80 -17.15
C ASN A 119 10.31 4.42 -18.53
N GLN A 120 9.88 3.62 -19.51
CA GLN A 120 9.44 4.13 -20.82
C GLN A 120 7.97 4.55 -20.86
N LEU A 121 7.16 4.14 -19.88
CA LEU A 121 5.75 4.50 -19.83
C LEU A 121 5.57 6.00 -19.59
N GLN A 122 4.57 6.57 -20.27
CA GLN A 122 4.27 8.00 -20.19
C GLN A 122 2.76 8.21 -20.12
N ILE A 123 2.34 9.17 -19.31
CA ILE A 123 0.97 9.67 -19.31
C ILE A 123 0.80 10.60 -20.51
N GLU A 124 -0.08 10.23 -21.43
CA GLU A 124 -0.36 10.99 -22.65
C GLU A 124 -1.23 12.20 -22.35
N LEU A 125 -0.67 13.41 -22.44
CA LEU A 125 -1.38 14.66 -22.18
C LEU A 125 -1.45 15.53 -23.44
N PRO A 126 -2.50 16.37 -23.59
CA PRO A 126 -2.56 17.36 -24.64
C PRO A 126 -1.32 18.28 -24.61
N GLY A 127 -0.43 18.13 -25.59
CA GLY A 127 0.74 18.98 -25.84
C GLY A 127 2.08 18.43 -25.36
N ARG A 128 2.16 17.73 -24.23
CA ARG A 128 3.41 17.08 -23.79
C ARG A 128 3.14 15.91 -22.84
N ASN A 129 3.62 14.74 -23.24
CA ASN A 129 3.62 13.53 -22.41
C ASN A 129 4.40 13.73 -21.10
N LEU A 130 3.94 13.06 -20.06
CA LEU A 130 4.50 13.14 -18.72
C LEU A 130 5.07 11.78 -18.33
N SER A 131 6.38 11.74 -18.06
CA SER A 131 7.04 10.58 -17.43
C SER A 131 7.16 10.82 -15.93
N LEU A 132 6.92 9.79 -15.11
CA LEU A 132 6.96 9.89 -13.66
C LEU A 132 8.37 9.81 -13.04
N GLY A 133 9.38 9.45 -13.84
CA GLY A 133 10.75 9.31 -13.38
C GLY A 133 11.19 7.85 -13.26
N GLU A 134 12.06 7.58 -12.28
CA GLU A 134 12.74 6.30 -12.13
C GLU A 134 11.93 5.33 -11.26
N TRP A 135 11.54 4.21 -11.87
CA TRP A 135 10.94 3.09 -11.18
C TRP A 135 11.98 2.23 -10.47
N ARG A 136 11.55 1.64 -9.37
CA ARG A 136 12.24 0.57 -8.66
C ARG A 136 11.39 -0.69 -8.73
N VAL A 137 12.03 -1.79 -9.05
CA VAL A 137 11.43 -3.14 -9.00
C VAL A 137 12.34 -3.97 -8.12
N THR A 138 11.81 -4.47 -7.01
CA THR A 138 12.54 -5.33 -6.07
C THR A 138 11.70 -6.54 -5.71
N ARG A 139 12.35 -7.65 -5.37
CA ARG A 139 11.68 -8.88 -4.97
C ARG A 139 12.10 -9.28 -3.56
N GLN A 140 11.15 -9.55 -2.68
CA GLN A 140 11.39 -10.05 -1.33
C GLN A 140 10.29 -11.03 -0.93
N ASN A 141 10.66 -12.20 -0.41
CA ASN A 141 9.72 -13.18 0.17
C ASN A 141 8.53 -13.53 -0.76
N GLN A 142 8.78 -13.80 -2.05
CA GLN A 142 7.74 -14.10 -3.06
C GLN A 142 6.77 -12.94 -3.33
N THR A 143 7.19 -11.71 -3.01
CA THR A 143 6.45 -10.49 -3.34
C THR A 143 7.34 -9.53 -4.12
N LEU A 144 6.82 -9.01 -5.22
CA LEU A 144 7.39 -7.92 -6.00
C LEU A 144 6.95 -6.58 -5.41
N TYR A 145 7.90 -5.69 -5.16
CA TYR A 145 7.67 -4.32 -4.73
C TYR A 145 8.07 -3.40 -5.88
N ILE A 146 7.07 -2.75 -6.45
CA ILE A 146 7.21 -1.84 -7.58
C ILE A 146 6.89 -0.44 -7.11
N ASP A 147 7.85 0.47 -7.20
CA ASP A 147 7.68 1.80 -6.67
C ASP A 147 8.25 2.90 -7.55
N ALA A 148 7.55 4.04 -7.58
CA ALA A 148 8.03 5.26 -8.19
C ALA A 148 7.78 6.42 -7.23
N HIS A 149 8.89 7.02 -6.79
CA HIS A 149 8.94 8.09 -5.82
C HIS A 149 9.72 9.28 -6.40
N GLU A 150 9.79 10.38 -5.64
CA GLU A 150 10.54 11.59 -6.01
C GLU A 150 10.08 12.22 -7.33
N ILE A 151 8.79 12.06 -7.65
CA ILE A 151 8.13 12.66 -8.80
C ILE A 151 8.29 14.19 -8.71
N PRO A 152 8.89 14.84 -9.72
CA PRO A 152 9.01 16.30 -9.76
C PRO A 152 7.69 17.02 -9.44
N ALA A 153 7.72 18.03 -8.58
CA ALA A 153 6.54 18.78 -8.15
C ALA A 153 5.65 19.26 -9.32
N GLN A 154 6.25 19.75 -10.40
CA GLN A 154 5.53 20.20 -11.60
C GLN A 154 4.79 19.08 -12.34
N GLN A 155 5.30 17.84 -12.23
CA GLN A 155 4.63 16.68 -12.81
C GLN A 155 3.50 16.22 -11.90
N LEU A 156 3.75 16.19 -10.59
CA LEU A 156 2.73 15.83 -9.60
C LEU A 156 1.53 16.81 -9.64
N GLU A 157 1.79 18.11 -9.77
CA GLU A 157 0.76 19.13 -9.97
C GLU A 157 -0.08 18.86 -11.23
N LYS A 158 0.54 18.45 -12.34
CA LYS A 158 -0.21 18.11 -13.56
C LYS A 158 -1.08 16.87 -13.40
N ILE A 159 -0.59 15.86 -12.68
CA ILE A 159 -1.35 14.64 -12.37
C ILE A 159 -2.58 14.98 -11.53
N PHE A 160 -2.40 15.73 -10.44
CA PHE A 160 -3.51 16.12 -9.58
C PHE A 160 -4.49 17.06 -10.28
N ASN A 161 -4.03 17.92 -11.19
CA ASN A 161 -4.93 18.71 -12.04
C ASN A 161 -5.83 17.86 -12.95
N LEU A 162 -5.40 16.67 -13.37
CA LEU A 162 -6.26 15.75 -14.14
C LEU A 162 -7.39 15.20 -13.27
N TYR A 163 -7.08 14.87 -12.02
CA TYR A 163 -8.08 14.48 -11.02
C TYR A 163 -9.05 15.63 -10.75
N ASP A 164 -8.55 16.83 -10.50
CA ASP A 164 -9.38 18.01 -10.24
C ASP A 164 -10.24 18.44 -11.44
N GLN A 165 -9.94 17.95 -12.64
CA GLN A 165 -10.71 18.20 -13.87
C GLN A 165 -11.63 17.04 -14.24
N ASP A 166 -11.69 15.98 -13.41
CA ASP A 166 -12.40 14.73 -13.73
C ASP A 166 -11.98 14.14 -15.10
N ASN A 167 -10.72 14.35 -15.48
CA ASN A 167 -10.15 13.88 -16.74
C ASN A 167 -9.10 12.80 -16.45
N LEU A 168 -9.58 11.69 -15.90
CA LEU A 168 -8.73 10.58 -15.45
C LEU A 168 -8.31 9.63 -16.57
N THR A 169 -8.91 9.72 -17.77
CA THR A 169 -8.62 8.81 -18.89
C THR A 169 -7.11 8.65 -19.19
N PRO A 170 -6.30 9.72 -19.25
CA PRO A 170 -4.85 9.58 -19.44
C PRO A 170 -4.16 8.80 -18.31
N LEU A 171 -4.61 8.99 -17.08
CA LEU A 171 -4.07 8.28 -15.91
C LEU A 171 -4.52 6.82 -15.89
N LYS A 172 -5.76 6.53 -16.29
CA LYS A 172 -6.27 5.17 -16.39
C LYS A 172 -5.51 4.37 -17.44
N ASN A 173 -5.37 4.89 -18.66
CA ASN A 173 -4.62 4.22 -19.72
C ASN A 173 -3.17 3.93 -19.30
N TRP A 174 -2.49 4.94 -18.73
CA TRP A 174 -1.14 4.75 -18.21
C TRP A 174 -1.08 3.72 -17.08
N ALA A 175 -2.06 3.70 -16.18
CA ALA A 175 -2.12 2.72 -15.11
C ALA A 175 -2.37 1.30 -15.65
N GLU A 176 -3.21 1.14 -16.67
CA GLU A 176 -3.41 -0.15 -17.35
C GLU A 176 -2.10 -0.69 -17.94
N ASP A 177 -1.30 0.16 -18.59
CA ASP A 177 0.03 -0.22 -19.10
C ASP A 177 1.00 -0.64 -17.97
N VAL A 178 0.95 0.06 -16.83
CA VAL A 178 1.73 -0.29 -15.63
C VAL A 178 1.30 -1.66 -15.11
N PHE A 179 0.00 -1.89 -14.97
CA PHE A 179 -0.56 -3.16 -14.51
C PHE A 179 -0.13 -4.31 -15.43
N ASP A 180 -0.31 -4.19 -16.74
CA ASP A 180 0.04 -5.24 -17.69
C ASP A 180 1.54 -5.60 -17.61
N THR A 181 2.38 -4.59 -17.40
CA THR A 181 3.83 -4.79 -17.24
C THR A 181 4.17 -5.53 -15.94
N ILE A 182 3.50 -5.20 -14.83
CA ILE A 182 3.70 -5.83 -13.52
C ILE A 182 3.12 -7.25 -13.50
N ASP A 183 1.93 -7.45 -14.04
CA ASP A 183 1.21 -8.73 -14.06
C ASP A 183 1.97 -9.77 -14.88
N GLN A 184 2.56 -9.38 -16.02
CA GLN A 184 3.43 -10.26 -16.80
C GLN A 184 4.65 -10.73 -16.00
N LEU A 185 5.28 -9.83 -15.24
CA LEU A 185 6.41 -10.18 -14.37
C LEU A 185 5.98 -11.10 -13.22
N SER A 186 4.84 -10.80 -12.60
CA SER A 186 4.24 -11.63 -11.54
C SER A 186 3.95 -13.05 -12.02
N ILE A 187 3.32 -13.21 -13.19
CA ILE A 187 3.05 -14.51 -13.81
C ILE A 187 4.36 -15.25 -14.12
N ALA A 188 5.37 -14.56 -14.64
CA ALA A 188 6.65 -15.17 -14.98
C ALA A 188 7.41 -15.70 -13.74
N LEU A 189 7.30 -15.01 -12.61
CA LEU A 189 8.01 -15.35 -11.37
C LEU A 189 7.16 -16.17 -10.38
N GLY A 190 5.85 -16.21 -10.57
CA GLY A 190 4.90 -16.84 -9.65
C GLY A 190 4.76 -16.09 -8.31
N ASP A 191 4.94 -14.78 -8.31
CA ASP A 191 4.97 -13.94 -7.12
C ASP A 191 3.72 -13.06 -7.00
N GLU A 192 3.37 -12.66 -5.78
CA GLU A 192 2.45 -11.55 -5.55
C GLU A 192 3.14 -10.21 -5.85
N TRP A 193 2.37 -9.13 -6.03
CA TRP A 193 2.94 -7.81 -6.26
C TRP A 193 2.27 -6.72 -5.42
N ASN A 194 3.03 -5.68 -5.13
CA ASN A 194 2.59 -4.45 -4.49
C ASN A 194 3.16 -3.28 -5.28
N VAL A 195 2.29 -2.39 -5.74
CA VAL A 195 2.68 -1.15 -6.41
C VAL A 195 2.36 0.06 -5.54
N TYR A 196 3.28 1.01 -5.50
CA TYR A 196 3.07 2.32 -4.92
C TYR A 196 3.75 3.41 -5.78
N VAL A 197 2.96 4.35 -6.26
CA VAL A 197 3.44 5.52 -6.99
C VAL A 197 3.00 6.76 -6.25
N GLY A 198 3.94 7.61 -5.87
CA GLY A 198 3.64 8.86 -5.19
C GLY A 198 4.80 9.39 -4.39
N ASN A 199 4.71 10.67 -4.04
CA ASN A 199 5.68 11.27 -3.12
C ASN A 199 5.22 11.15 -1.68
N SER A 200 6.18 11.13 -0.78
CA SER A 200 5.95 11.35 0.64
C SER A 200 6.37 12.77 1.02
N CYS A 201 5.68 13.37 1.99
CA CYS A 201 6.05 14.68 2.55
C CYS A 201 6.13 15.81 1.49
N THR A 202 5.12 15.93 0.63
CA THR A 202 5.09 16.92 -0.46
C THR A 202 4.00 17.99 -0.23
N ALA A 203 4.11 19.13 -0.89
CA ALA A 203 3.14 20.24 -0.72
C ALA A 203 1.96 20.15 -1.69
N GLU A 204 2.11 19.37 -2.76
CA GLU A 204 1.16 19.16 -3.84
C GLU A 204 0.08 18.16 -3.40
N TYR A 205 -1.17 18.47 -3.71
CA TYR A 205 -2.35 17.62 -3.50
C TYR A 205 -3.45 18.05 -4.47
N PRO A 206 -4.46 17.20 -4.75
CA PRO A 206 -5.62 17.58 -5.55
C PRO A 206 -6.56 18.50 -4.77
N ASP A 207 -6.98 19.61 -5.38
CA ASP A 207 -7.87 20.60 -4.76
C ASP A 207 -9.28 20.04 -4.49
N GLN A 208 -9.76 19.10 -5.31
CA GLN A 208 -11.06 18.47 -5.16
C GLN A 208 -11.06 17.27 -4.20
N LEU A 209 -9.90 16.89 -3.66
CA LEU A 209 -9.80 15.76 -2.75
C LEU A 209 -10.58 16.04 -1.46
N PRO A 210 -11.50 15.15 -1.03
CA PRO A 210 -12.29 15.38 0.16
C PRO A 210 -11.44 15.57 1.42
N SER A 211 -11.89 16.44 2.32
CA SER A 211 -11.08 16.82 3.50
C SER A 211 -10.78 15.66 4.44
N GLU A 212 -11.64 14.63 4.50
CA GLU A 212 -11.38 13.40 5.26
C GLU A 212 -10.14 12.68 4.74
N ASP A 213 -10.06 12.49 3.42
CA ASP A 213 -8.92 11.87 2.77
C ASP A 213 -7.67 12.73 2.93
N LEU A 214 -7.79 14.04 2.72
CA LEU A 214 -6.67 14.95 2.88
C LEU A 214 -6.05 14.87 4.29
N LEU A 215 -6.88 14.73 5.34
CA LEU A 215 -6.42 14.56 6.71
C LEU A 215 -5.69 13.23 6.92
N ASN A 216 -6.21 12.13 6.37
CA ASN A 216 -5.63 10.79 6.50
C ASN A 216 -4.23 10.69 5.89
N TYR A 217 -3.95 11.48 4.86
CA TYR A 217 -2.66 11.51 4.16
C TYR A 217 -1.81 12.74 4.54
N SER A 218 -2.22 13.52 5.54
CA SER A 218 -1.46 14.65 6.06
C SER A 218 -0.47 14.24 7.15
N GLY A 219 0.66 14.92 7.20
CA GLY A 219 1.69 14.74 8.22
C GLY A 219 2.42 16.04 8.54
N SER A 220 3.35 15.99 9.50
CA SER A 220 4.11 17.17 9.95
C SER A 220 4.97 17.81 8.86
N CYS A 221 5.25 17.07 7.78
CA CYS A 221 6.11 17.46 6.68
C CYS A 221 5.34 17.83 5.39
N GLY A 222 4.02 17.61 5.32
CA GLY A 222 3.22 17.74 4.10
C GLY A 222 2.27 16.57 3.90
N TYR A 223 1.94 16.26 2.65
CA TYR A 223 1.04 15.18 2.26
C TYR A 223 1.80 14.00 1.62
N SER A 224 1.22 12.81 1.73
CA SER A 224 1.73 11.58 1.10
C SER A 224 0.61 10.89 0.32
N ILE A 225 -0.05 11.63 -0.58
CA ILE A 225 -1.18 11.12 -1.36
C ILE A 225 -0.64 10.25 -2.51
N PRO A 226 -0.98 8.95 -2.60
CA PRO A 226 -0.58 8.11 -3.70
C PRO A 226 -1.26 8.53 -5.02
N VAL A 227 -0.50 8.46 -6.10
CA VAL A 227 -0.98 8.57 -7.48
C VAL A 227 -1.59 7.26 -7.94
N LEU A 228 -0.90 6.14 -7.69
CA LEU A 228 -1.34 4.80 -8.06
C LEU A 228 -0.93 3.81 -6.96
N THR A 229 -1.85 2.95 -6.57
CA THR A 229 -1.62 1.86 -5.61
C THR A 229 -2.32 0.59 -6.05
N GLY A 230 -1.82 -0.56 -5.61
CA GLY A 230 -2.57 -1.81 -5.72
C GLY A 230 -1.75 -3.04 -5.38
N THR A 231 -2.47 -4.14 -5.14
CA THR A 231 -1.91 -5.48 -4.87
C THR A 231 -2.56 -6.57 -5.73
N SER A 232 -3.59 -6.21 -6.48
CA SER A 232 -4.37 -7.05 -7.38
C SER A 232 -5.05 -6.18 -8.42
N LYS A 233 -5.69 -6.79 -9.41
CA LYS A 233 -6.46 -6.05 -10.43
C LYS A 233 -7.62 -5.28 -9.82
N GLU A 234 -8.26 -5.85 -8.81
CA GLU A 234 -9.44 -5.31 -8.14
C GLU A 234 -9.11 -4.13 -7.21
N ASP A 235 -7.91 -4.10 -6.63
CA ASP A 235 -7.42 -3.05 -5.73
C ASP A 235 -6.55 -2.00 -6.46
N PHE A 236 -6.53 -2.03 -7.80
CA PHE A 236 -5.70 -1.15 -8.60
C PHE A 236 -6.35 0.23 -8.74
N THR A 237 -5.85 1.19 -7.95
CA THR A 237 -6.52 2.46 -7.66
C THR A 237 -5.64 3.66 -7.96
N LEU A 238 -6.21 4.63 -8.66
CA LEU A 238 -5.69 5.98 -8.83
C LEU A 238 -6.22 6.88 -7.72
N ILE A 239 -5.37 7.79 -7.22
CA ILE A 239 -5.76 8.88 -6.30
C ILE A 239 -6.75 8.39 -5.21
N LEU A 240 -6.28 7.45 -4.39
CA LEU A 240 -6.97 6.81 -3.25
C LEU A 240 -8.16 5.89 -3.56
N ARG A 241 -9.02 6.21 -4.52
CA ARG A 241 -10.33 5.56 -4.68
C ARG A 241 -10.76 5.30 -6.12
N GLU A 242 -10.08 5.88 -7.10
CA GLU A 242 -10.51 5.79 -8.49
C GLU A 242 -10.04 4.47 -9.07
N SER A 243 -10.96 3.52 -9.25
CA SER A 243 -10.62 2.22 -9.83
C SER A 243 -10.10 2.39 -11.26
N VAL A 244 -8.96 1.77 -11.56
CA VAL A 244 -8.37 1.75 -12.90
C VAL A 244 -9.16 0.79 -13.79
N PHE A 245 -9.27 -0.47 -13.35
CA PHE A 245 -10.08 -1.48 -14.01
C PHE A 245 -11.49 -1.35 -13.47
N GLY A 246 -12.44 -1.05 -14.35
CA GLY A 246 -13.84 -0.88 -13.99
C GLY A 246 -14.32 -1.98 -13.04
N SER A 247 -14.66 -1.57 -11.82
CA SER A 247 -15.53 -2.30 -10.91
C SER A 247 -16.18 -1.31 -9.95
N GLU A 248 -16.71 -0.21 -10.49
CA GLU A 248 -18.04 0.10 -10.01
C GLU A 248 -18.88 -1.07 -10.54
N PRO A 249 -19.52 -1.89 -9.68
CA PRO A 249 -20.54 -2.77 -10.20
C PRO A 249 -21.53 -1.84 -10.88
N GLU A 250 -21.51 -1.81 -12.21
CA GLU A 250 -22.61 -1.26 -12.99
C GLU A 250 -23.79 -2.13 -12.57
N LEU A 251 -24.55 -1.61 -11.61
CA LEU A 251 -25.82 -2.18 -11.20
C LEU A 251 -26.68 -2.13 -12.46
N GLU A 252 -26.66 -3.23 -13.22
CA GLU A 252 -27.71 -3.57 -14.17
C GLU A 252 -29.03 -3.19 -13.48
N PRO A 253 -29.79 -2.21 -14.02
CA PRO A 253 -30.88 -1.57 -13.31
C PRO A 253 -32.03 -2.56 -13.16
N THR A 254 -31.94 -3.37 -12.10
CA THR A 254 -32.98 -4.28 -11.68
C THR A 254 -33.49 -3.78 -10.35
N GLU A 255 -34.52 -2.93 -10.48
CA GLU A 255 -35.34 -2.36 -9.41
C GLU A 255 -34.56 -1.48 -8.42
N ALA A 256 -34.91 -0.19 -8.37
CA ALA A 256 -34.32 0.79 -7.47
C ALA A 256 -34.22 0.27 -6.02
N PHE A 257 -33.05 -0.25 -5.64
CA PHE A 257 -32.67 -0.38 -4.25
C PHE A 257 -32.51 1.05 -3.74
N ASN A 258 -33.56 1.55 -3.08
CA ASN A 258 -33.48 2.77 -2.30
C ASN A 258 -32.21 2.69 -1.46
N ALA A 259 -31.25 3.57 -1.72
CA ALA A 259 -29.95 3.61 -1.04
C ALA A 259 -30.10 3.66 0.49
N ASP A 260 -31.30 3.97 1.00
CA ASP A 260 -31.67 4.06 2.39
C ASP A 260 -32.35 2.81 3.00
N THR A 261 -32.34 1.66 2.31
CA THR A 261 -32.99 0.42 2.78
C THR A 261 -31.98 -0.57 3.36
N TYR A 262 -32.44 -1.35 4.36
CA TYR A 262 -31.72 -2.50 4.91
C TYR A 262 -31.67 -3.66 3.91
N LEU A 263 -30.52 -4.35 3.81
CA LEU A 263 -30.37 -5.59 3.06
C LEU A 263 -31.21 -6.71 3.69
N LEU A 264 -31.15 -6.83 5.02
CA LEU A 264 -31.90 -7.82 5.79
C LEU A 264 -32.60 -7.11 6.97
N PRO A 265 -33.76 -6.48 6.73
CA PRO A 265 -34.43 -5.63 7.73
C PRO A 265 -34.73 -6.36 9.04
N ASP A 266 -34.99 -7.66 8.96
CA ASP A 266 -35.41 -8.52 10.07
C ASP A 266 -34.25 -9.26 10.77
N SER A 267 -33.01 -9.05 10.31
CA SER A 267 -31.81 -9.74 10.81
C SER A 267 -31.45 -9.45 12.27
N ASN A 268 -32.02 -8.39 12.86
CA ASN A 268 -31.88 -8.07 14.28
C ASN A 268 -32.99 -8.69 15.16
N GLN A 269 -34.06 -9.19 14.57
CA GLN A 269 -35.25 -9.68 15.29
C GLN A 269 -35.46 -11.19 15.18
N TYR A 270 -35.11 -11.81 14.05
CA TYR A 270 -35.36 -13.23 13.80
C TYR A 270 -34.11 -13.97 13.34
N ARG A 271 -34.05 -15.26 13.65
CA ARG A 271 -32.99 -16.14 13.14
C ARG A 271 -33.25 -16.46 11.68
N LEU A 272 -32.24 -16.23 10.84
CA LEU A 272 -32.27 -16.53 9.42
C LEU A 272 -31.93 -18.00 9.16
N SER A 273 -32.47 -18.53 8.08
CA SER A 273 -32.10 -19.85 7.55
C SER A 273 -31.12 -19.72 6.39
N LYS A 274 -30.35 -20.78 6.13
CA LYS A 274 -29.42 -20.84 4.99
C LYS A 274 -30.14 -20.54 3.66
N HIS A 275 -31.35 -21.07 3.47
CA HIS A 275 -32.17 -20.85 2.27
C HIS A 275 -32.52 -19.38 2.04
N GLU A 276 -32.75 -18.60 3.11
CA GLU A 276 -33.03 -17.17 2.98
C GLU A 276 -31.80 -16.37 2.52
N LEU A 277 -30.61 -16.95 2.59
CA LEU A 277 -29.35 -16.30 2.26
C LEU A 277 -28.73 -16.79 0.95
N THR A 278 -29.25 -17.85 0.33
CA THR A 278 -28.67 -18.45 -0.90
C THR A 278 -28.73 -17.55 -2.13
N HIS A 279 -29.56 -16.51 -2.10
CA HIS A 279 -29.68 -15.55 -3.20
C HIS A 279 -28.65 -14.41 -3.11
N LEU A 280 -27.95 -14.28 -1.98
CA LEU A 280 -26.95 -13.25 -1.75
C LEU A 280 -25.57 -13.73 -2.21
N THR A 281 -24.85 -12.84 -2.87
CA THR A 281 -23.43 -13.01 -3.20
C THR A 281 -22.56 -12.94 -1.95
N LYS A 282 -21.29 -13.39 -2.05
CA LYS A 282 -20.30 -13.27 -0.97
C LYS A 282 -20.15 -11.82 -0.46
N ASN A 283 -20.19 -10.85 -1.36
CA ASN A 283 -20.12 -9.44 -1.01
C ASN A 283 -21.39 -8.95 -0.30
N GLU A 284 -22.57 -9.36 -0.77
CA GLU A 284 -23.83 -9.01 -0.11
C GLU A 284 -23.96 -9.68 1.27
N LEU A 285 -23.47 -10.91 1.44
CA LEU A 285 -23.37 -11.57 2.74
C LEU A 285 -22.46 -10.78 3.69
N ARG A 286 -21.30 -10.33 3.19
CA ARG A 286 -20.40 -9.45 3.96
C ARG A 286 -21.09 -8.14 4.35
N LEU A 287 -21.82 -7.50 3.44
CA LEU A 287 -22.55 -6.26 3.72
C LEU A 287 -23.68 -6.51 4.73
N ALA A 288 -24.50 -7.54 4.55
CA ALA A 288 -25.59 -7.91 5.44
C ALA A 288 -25.12 -8.30 6.84
N ARG A 289 -23.97 -9.00 6.94
CA ARG A 289 -23.33 -9.29 8.23
C ARG A 289 -22.91 -8.01 8.94
N ASN A 290 -22.31 -7.07 8.20
CA ASN A 290 -21.85 -5.80 8.75
C ASN A 290 -23.00 -4.82 9.01
N GLU A 291 -24.13 -4.94 8.32
CA GLU A 291 -25.34 -4.14 8.55
C GLU A 291 -25.84 -4.30 9.99
N ILE A 292 -25.79 -5.52 10.54
CA ILE A 292 -26.14 -5.78 11.94
C ILE A 292 -25.30 -4.91 12.88
N PHE A 293 -23.99 -4.79 12.63
CA PHE A 293 -23.12 -3.91 13.43
C PHE A 293 -23.38 -2.42 13.16
N ALA A 294 -23.64 -2.06 11.90
CA ALA A 294 -23.92 -0.68 11.50
C ALA A 294 -25.19 -0.14 12.20
N ARG A 295 -26.21 -0.99 12.40
CA ARG A 295 -27.45 -0.63 13.12
C ARG A 295 -27.23 -0.21 14.57
N HIS A 296 -26.09 -0.60 15.16
CA HIS A 296 -25.67 -0.20 16.51
C HIS A 296 -24.62 0.92 16.51
N GLY A 297 -24.31 1.50 15.34
CA GLY A 297 -23.34 2.58 15.21
C GLY A 297 -21.88 2.13 15.24
N TYR A 298 -21.59 0.88 14.87
CA TYR A 298 -20.22 0.38 14.81
C TYR A 298 -19.33 1.19 13.84
N ILE A 299 -18.15 1.60 14.31
CA ILE A 299 -17.18 2.35 13.51
C ILE A 299 -16.30 1.38 12.73
N PHE A 300 -16.55 1.26 11.42
CA PHE A 300 -15.80 0.37 10.54
C PHE A 300 -14.37 0.86 10.24
N LYS A 301 -13.39 -0.05 10.38
CA LYS A 301 -11.99 0.19 9.99
C LYS A 301 -11.77 0.05 8.48
N SER A 302 -12.48 -0.89 7.84
CA SER A 302 -12.45 -1.09 6.40
C SER A 302 -13.04 0.13 5.70
N LYS A 303 -12.30 0.69 4.74
CA LYS A 303 -12.74 1.84 3.93
C LYS A 303 -14.04 1.52 3.19
N GLU A 304 -14.10 0.38 2.50
CA GLU A 304 -15.28 -0.07 1.76
C GLU A 304 -16.56 -0.10 2.62
N LEU A 305 -16.49 -0.69 3.82
CA LEU A 305 -17.66 -0.75 4.71
C LEU A 305 -18.03 0.64 5.24
N ARG A 306 -17.04 1.48 5.57
CA ARG A 306 -17.28 2.85 6.00
C ARG A 306 -17.95 3.67 4.90
N ASP A 307 -17.46 3.58 3.66
CA ASP A 307 -17.98 4.29 2.50
C ASP A 307 -19.38 3.80 2.12
N TYR A 308 -19.64 2.49 2.26
CA TYR A 308 -20.96 1.92 2.01
C TYR A 308 -21.99 2.39 3.04
N PHE A 309 -21.69 2.28 4.34
CA PHE A 309 -22.65 2.62 5.40
C PHE A 309 -22.79 4.13 5.62
N SER A 310 -21.78 4.95 5.33
CA SER A 310 -21.87 6.41 5.43
C SER A 310 -22.92 7.03 4.49
N GLN A 311 -23.30 6.31 3.44
CA GLN A 311 -24.36 6.70 2.51
C GLN A 311 -25.78 6.35 3.02
N LYS A 312 -25.91 5.61 4.12
CA LYS A 312 -27.20 5.20 4.70
C LYS A 312 -27.68 6.24 5.71
N THR A 313 -28.92 6.75 5.59
CA THR A 313 -29.39 7.81 6.50
C THR A 313 -29.64 7.28 7.92
N TRP A 314 -29.90 5.98 8.04
CA TRP A 314 -30.09 5.30 9.33
C TRP A 314 -28.78 4.96 10.04
N TYR A 315 -27.61 5.07 9.40
CA TYR A 315 -26.33 4.75 10.01
C TYR A 315 -25.76 5.97 10.75
N ILE A 316 -25.70 5.86 12.08
CA ILE A 316 -25.15 6.90 12.95
C ILE A 316 -24.12 6.23 13.86
N THR A 317 -22.88 6.71 13.83
CA THR A 317 -21.79 6.13 14.62
C THR A 317 -21.97 6.36 16.12
N ASP A 318 -21.69 5.34 16.93
CA ASP A 318 -21.64 5.40 18.39
C ASP A 318 -20.25 5.00 18.88
N VAL A 319 -19.52 5.98 19.40
CA VAL A 319 -18.16 5.81 19.94
C VAL A 319 -18.10 4.87 21.15
N ASN A 320 -19.22 4.62 21.82
CA ASN A 320 -19.30 3.73 22.98
C ASN A 320 -19.68 2.29 22.60
N TYR A 321 -20.09 2.05 21.35
CA TYR A 321 -20.49 0.72 20.91
C TYR A 321 -19.26 -0.18 20.70
N GLY A 322 -19.09 -1.15 21.59
CA GLY A 322 -17.98 -2.11 21.57
C GLY A 322 -18.20 -3.35 20.72
N GLY A 323 -19.24 -3.40 19.87
CA GLY A 323 -19.53 -4.57 19.04
C GLY A 323 -20.39 -5.66 19.71
N SER A 324 -21.11 -5.35 20.78
CA SER A 324 -21.95 -6.32 21.49
C SER A 324 -23.23 -6.66 20.71
N LEU A 325 -23.44 -7.93 20.41
CA LEU A 325 -24.62 -8.42 19.69
C LEU A 325 -25.59 -9.19 20.61
N SER A 326 -26.88 -9.16 20.28
CA SER A 326 -27.86 -10.07 20.86
C SER A 326 -27.61 -11.52 20.41
N ALA A 327 -28.26 -12.48 21.08
CA ALA A 327 -28.14 -13.90 20.72
C ALA A 327 -28.66 -14.22 19.31
N ILE A 328 -29.62 -13.44 18.80
CA ILE A 328 -30.19 -13.61 17.46
C ILE A 328 -29.22 -13.04 16.43
N GLU A 329 -28.75 -11.81 16.63
CA GLU A 329 -27.78 -11.15 15.77
C GLU A 329 -26.48 -11.95 15.68
N LYS A 330 -25.98 -12.46 16.81
CA LYS A 330 -24.78 -13.31 16.81
C LYS A 330 -24.97 -14.57 15.96
N TYR A 331 -26.10 -15.26 16.11
CA TYR A 331 -26.43 -16.44 15.31
C TYR A 331 -26.46 -16.10 13.81
N ASN A 332 -27.08 -14.97 13.43
CA ASN A 332 -27.18 -14.54 12.04
C ASN A 332 -25.82 -14.13 11.46
N VAL A 333 -25.00 -13.43 12.25
CA VAL A 333 -23.63 -13.05 11.86
C VAL A 333 -22.76 -14.29 11.63
N ASP A 334 -22.85 -15.28 12.52
CA ASP A 334 -22.10 -16.53 12.39
C ASP A 334 -22.55 -17.32 11.15
N LEU A 335 -23.86 -17.41 10.89
CA LEU A 335 -24.40 -18.07 9.69
C LEU A 335 -23.97 -17.36 8.41
N MET A 336 -24.06 -16.03 8.33
CA MET A 336 -23.60 -15.28 7.15
C MET A 336 -22.11 -15.47 6.91
N LYS A 337 -21.30 -15.48 7.98
CA LYS A 337 -19.86 -15.73 7.89
C LYS A 337 -19.54 -17.13 7.37
N GLU A 338 -20.26 -18.16 7.83
CA GLU A 338 -20.10 -19.53 7.31
C GLU A 338 -20.36 -19.59 5.80
N LEU A 339 -21.42 -18.93 5.33
CA LEU A 339 -21.76 -18.88 3.91
C LEU A 339 -20.80 -18.05 3.06
N GLU A 340 -20.15 -17.04 3.63
CA GLU A 340 -19.06 -16.30 2.98
C GLU A 340 -17.79 -17.17 2.77
N GLU A 341 -17.57 -18.16 3.63
CA GLU A 341 -16.40 -19.04 3.57
C GLU A 341 -16.63 -20.25 2.65
N GLU A 342 -17.88 -20.68 2.49
CA GLU A 342 -18.28 -21.78 1.60
C GLU A 342 -18.38 -21.39 0.10
N ASN A 343 -18.64 -20.12 -0.20
CA ASN A 343 -18.77 -19.56 -1.54
C ASN A 343 -17.57 -18.67 -1.90
#